data_AF-A0AAV9D4Y0-F1
#
_entry.id   AF-A0AAV9D4Y0-F1
#
_cell.length_a   1.000
_cell.length_b   1.000
_cell.length_c   1.000
_cell.angle_alpha   90.00
_cell.angle_beta   90.00
_cell.angle_gamma   90.00
#
_symmetry.space_group_name_H-M   'P 1'
#
loop_
_entity.id
_entity.type
_entity.pdbx_description
1 polymer ?
#
loop_
_entity_poly.entity_id
_entity_poly.type
_entity_poly.pdbx_seq_one_letter_code
_entity_poly.pdbx_strand_id
1 'polypeptide(L)'
;MAVYRVAKPSEYLAVTGWGIKEIRITKKAWIFIGQSYTVLDLTPVTHTLEVQATSAEKLPVILPVVFTIGPRNHKKSLIKYAKLMSSHDKPSNHITELVKGVIEGETRVLAASMIMEQIFKGADEFKEQVLDKVQQELKKFGLLIYNAYVNQLIDVPGHEHFSYLGQKTLMEEVNQEMIDVMEANKKGEIGLKEELNVCSDAKISENKRETEIVDANADLAMEKAKTAEVKVAKTVTIQEAEHQNAMMDTAKSKAELLSKATVQEANWQLYQKEKVAKTESYEQANVADVLTRRSDAMAEVLTRRSDAMTEVLTRRSDAVVEVLTRQSNVMAEVLTKRSDAMVESLTKLSDGFLHSMWKRMAEGPRGVGGDRGGPEGVHVEQPSLILGSRLLLGWDTCLSD
;
A
#
# COMPACT_ATOMS: atom_id res chain seq x y z
N MET A 1 12.77 47.56 14.28
CA MET A 1 11.44 46.95 14.06
C MET A 1 11.44 45.60 14.73
N ALA A 2 10.53 45.33 15.67
CA ALA A 2 10.41 44.03 16.33
C ALA A 2 9.15 43.33 15.80
N VAL A 3 9.25 42.06 15.45
CA VAL A 3 8.12 41.27 14.93
C VAL A 3 7.64 40.33 16.02
N TYR A 4 6.35 40.38 16.35
CA TYR A 4 5.75 39.45 17.30
C TYR A 4 5.31 38.18 16.57
N ARG A 5 5.74 37.01 17.07
CA ARG A 5 5.35 35.70 16.52
C ARG A 5 4.80 34.81 17.61
N VAL A 6 3.79 34.03 17.25
CA VAL A 6 3.13 33.04 18.10
C VAL A 6 3.12 31.70 17.37
N ALA A 7 3.55 30.64 18.04
CA ALA A 7 3.53 29.28 17.52
C ALA A 7 2.17 28.60 17.75
N LYS A 8 1.83 27.62 16.91
CA LYS A 8 0.60 26.82 17.06
C LYS A 8 0.65 25.90 18.30
N PRO A 9 -0.47 25.25 18.67
CA PRO A 9 -0.53 24.37 19.85
C PRO A 9 0.51 23.23 19.84
N SER A 10 0.81 22.65 18.70
CA SER A 10 1.81 21.57 18.52
C SER A 10 3.23 22.08 18.20
N GLU A 11 3.44 23.40 18.13
CA GLU A 11 4.69 23.99 17.64
C GLU A 11 5.39 24.83 18.72
N TYR A 12 6.70 24.99 18.65
CA TYR A 12 7.47 25.92 19.50
C TYR A 12 8.41 26.77 18.67
N LEU A 13 8.66 28.01 19.12
CA LEU A 13 9.67 28.87 18.50
C LEU A 13 11.02 28.64 19.18
N ALA A 14 12.01 28.24 18.40
CA ALA A 14 13.41 28.28 18.77
C ALA A 14 14.00 29.61 18.29
N VAL A 15 14.35 30.49 19.23
CA VAL A 15 14.91 31.82 18.94
C VAL A 15 16.40 31.82 19.29
N THR A 16 17.20 32.31 18.35
CA THR A 16 18.67 32.44 18.45
C THR A 16 19.10 33.84 18.02
N GLY A 17 20.36 34.20 18.26
CA GLY A 17 20.94 35.48 17.83
C GLY A 17 21.21 36.44 18.98
N TRP A 18 21.16 37.74 18.70
CA TRP A 18 21.72 38.76 19.60
C TRP A 18 21.13 38.69 21.03
N GLY A 19 22.02 38.54 22.02
CA GLY A 19 21.67 38.43 23.44
C GLY A 19 21.27 37.03 23.92
N ILE A 20 21.30 36.00 23.06
CA ILE A 20 20.95 34.61 23.40
C ILE A 20 22.19 33.73 23.18
N LYS A 21 22.69 33.09 24.25
CA LYS A 21 23.94 32.30 24.20
C LYS A 21 23.80 30.93 23.52
N GLU A 22 22.64 30.28 23.60
CA GLU A 22 22.37 28.99 22.93
C GLU A 22 21.08 29.05 22.11
N ILE A 23 19.97 28.52 22.62
CA ILE A 23 18.67 28.50 21.97
C ILE A 23 17.61 28.74 23.03
N ARG A 24 16.71 29.70 22.77
CA ARG A 24 15.57 29.99 23.64
C ARG A 24 14.29 29.40 23.03
N ILE A 25 13.66 28.48 23.75
CA ILE A 25 12.42 27.80 23.29
C ILE A 25 11.22 28.43 23.98
N THR A 26 10.29 28.96 23.18
CA THR A 26 9.12 29.72 23.67
C THR A 26 7.92 29.53 22.75
N LYS A 27 6.69 29.58 23.28
CA LYS A 27 5.45 29.57 22.47
C LYS A 27 5.18 30.91 21.78
N LYS A 28 5.59 32.02 22.40
CA LYS A 28 5.38 33.38 21.90
C LYS A 28 6.63 34.20 22.19
N ALA A 29 7.10 34.97 21.21
CA ALA A 29 8.29 35.79 21.38
C ALA A 29 8.26 37.03 20.49
N TRP A 30 8.85 38.10 20.99
CA TRP A 30 9.27 39.25 20.20
C TRP A 30 10.63 38.94 19.57
N ILE A 31 10.71 39.11 18.26
CA ILE A 31 11.90 38.85 17.47
C ILE A 31 12.48 40.19 17.05
N PHE A 32 13.67 40.48 17.59
CA PHE A 32 14.37 41.75 17.36
C PHE A 32 15.33 41.64 16.17
N ILE A 33 15.78 42.78 15.65
CA ILE A 33 16.80 42.84 14.60
C ILE A 33 18.07 42.14 15.09
N GLY A 34 18.58 41.19 14.31
CA GLY A 34 19.73 40.35 14.69
C GLY A 34 19.36 39.08 15.48
N GLN A 35 18.07 38.78 15.64
CA GLN A 35 17.59 37.48 16.13
C GLN A 35 16.93 36.70 14.99
N SER A 36 17.23 35.40 14.97
CA SER A 36 16.64 34.43 14.05
C SER A 36 15.70 33.51 14.81
N TYR A 37 14.69 32.98 14.11
CA TYR A 37 13.78 32.01 14.70
C TYR A 37 13.51 30.85 13.75
N THR A 38 13.30 29.68 14.34
CA THR A 38 12.90 28.46 13.66
C THR A 38 11.67 27.90 14.36
N VAL A 39 10.69 27.45 13.58
CA VAL A 39 9.49 26.77 14.10
C VAL A 39 9.82 25.28 14.25
N LEU A 40 9.54 24.72 15.43
CA LEU A 40 9.74 23.32 15.75
C LEU A 40 8.39 22.64 15.91
N ASP A 41 8.14 21.61 15.11
CA ASP A 41 6.91 20.82 15.19
C ASP A 41 7.12 19.64 16.14
N LEU A 42 6.21 19.44 17.10
CA LEU A 42 6.27 18.32 18.05
C LEU A 42 5.42 17.12 17.63
N THR A 43 4.77 17.19 16.47
CA THR A 43 3.92 16.12 15.97
C THR A 43 4.75 14.85 15.77
N PRO A 44 4.37 13.72 16.36
CA PRO A 44 5.08 12.46 16.15
C PRO A 44 4.88 11.98 14.71
N VAL A 45 5.93 11.38 14.16
CA VAL A 45 5.97 10.86 12.79
C VAL A 45 6.12 9.34 12.86
N THR A 46 5.34 8.64 12.05
CA THR A 46 5.43 7.18 11.92
C THR A 46 6.43 6.82 10.82
N HIS A 47 7.36 5.93 11.16
CA HIS A 47 8.40 5.40 10.30
C HIS A 47 8.22 3.90 10.17
N THR A 48 7.92 3.45 8.96
CA THR A 48 7.86 2.03 8.58
C THR A 48 9.20 1.62 7.98
N LEU A 49 9.77 0.53 8.50
CA LEU A 49 11.10 0.04 8.13
C LEU A 49 11.07 -1.49 8.02
N GLU A 50 11.78 -2.02 7.03
CA GLU A 50 12.04 -3.45 6.91
C GLU A 50 13.53 -3.66 7.13
N VAL A 51 13.90 -4.07 8.35
CA VAL A 51 15.29 -4.24 8.73
C VAL A 51 15.75 -5.62 8.27
N GLN A 52 16.70 -5.65 7.34
CA GLN A 52 17.40 -6.87 6.97
C GLN A 52 18.52 -7.13 7.98
N ALA A 53 18.44 -8.28 8.64
CA ALA A 53 19.39 -8.72 9.63
C ALA A 53 19.78 -10.19 9.42
N THR A 54 20.74 -10.63 10.22
CA THR A 54 21.21 -12.01 10.22
C THR A 54 21.19 -12.50 11.66
N SER A 55 20.66 -13.69 11.92
CA SER A 55 20.64 -14.28 13.26
C SER A 55 22.02 -14.78 13.70
N ALA A 56 22.16 -15.19 14.97
CA ALA A 56 23.38 -15.82 15.48
C ALA A 56 23.78 -17.09 14.67
N GLU A 57 22.81 -17.76 14.08
CA GLU A 57 22.98 -18.97 13.26
C GLU A 57 23.31 -18.66 11.78
N LYS A 58 23.54 -17.38 11.46
CA LYS A 58 23.81 -16.88 10.10
C LYS A 58 22.63 -17.02 9.14
N LEU A 59 21.40 -17.13 9.66
CA LEU A 59 20.20 -17.15 8.83
C LEU A 59 19.73 -15.72 8.54
N PRO A 60 19.42 -15.38 7.28
CA PRO A 60 18.94 -14.05 6.94
C PRO A 60 17.47 -13.87 7.33
N VAL A 61 17.14 -12.73 7.93
CA VAL A 61 15.79 -12.44 8.48
C VAL A 61 15.38 -11.02 8.11
N ILE A 62 14.11 -10.85 7.74
CA ILE A 62 13.50 -9.54 7.52
C ILE A 62 12.61 -9.22 8.71
N LEU A 63 12.92 -8.12 9.41
CA LEU A 63 12.16 -7.61 10.54
C LEU A 63 11.35 -6.37 10.11
N PRO A 64 10.07 -6.52 9.79
CA PRO A 64 9.17 -5.39 9.57
C PRO A 64 8.86 -4.69 10.90
N VAL A 65 9.28 -3.44 11.03
CA VAL A 65 9.11 -2.63 12.24
C VAL A 65 8.51 -1.26 11.92
N VAL A 66 7.59 -0.82 12.77
CA VAL A 66 6.88 0.45 12.64
C VAL A 66 7.05 1.25 13.92
N PHE A 67 7.79 2.34 13.86
CA PHE A 67 8.04 3.20 15.01
C PHE A 67 7.36 4.56 14.84
N THR A 68 6.64 5.02 15.84
CA THR A 68 6.10 6.38 15.90
C THR A 68 6.96 7.20 16.85
N ILE A 69 7.75 8.11 16.29
CA ILE A 69 8.80 8.85 17.00
C ILE A 69 8.52 10.34 16.90
N GLY A 70 8.74 11.07 18.00
CA GLY A 70 8.63 12.52 18.00
C GLY A 70 9.54 13.16 19.04
N PRO A 71 9.74 14.48 18.98
CA PRO A 71 10.51 15.18 19.99
C PRO A 71 9.80 15.16 21.35
N ARG A 72 10.57 14.97 22.43
CA ARG A 72 10.03 14.99 23.79
C ARG A 72 9.74 16.42 24.23
N ASN A 73 8.57 16.67 24.81
CA ASN A 73 8.14 17.97 25.34
C ASN A 73 8.85 18.37 26.67
N HIS A 74 10.18 18.31 26.68
CA HIS A 74 11.02 18.73 27.81
C HIS A 74 12.07 19.71 27.32
N LYS A 75 12.30 20.81 28.05
CA LYS A 75 13.16 21.92 27.62
C LYS A 75 14.55 21.47 27.15
N LYS A 76 15.21 20.56 27.90
CA LYS A 76 16.54 20.04 27.53
C LYS A 76 16.52 19.17 26.25
N SER A 77 15.45 18.42 26.03
CA SER A 77 15.29 17.56 24.85
C SER A 77 14.96 18.38 23.61
N LEU A 78 14.09 19.39 23.75
CA LEU A 78 13.75 20.31 22.67
C LEU A 78 14.96 21.13 22.20
N ILE A 79 15.87 21.52 23.10
CA ILE A 79 17.12 22.21 22.71
C ILE A 79 17.99 21.30 21.84
N LYS A 80 18.10 20.01 22.19
CA LYS A 80 18.86 19.03 21.39
C LYS A 80 18.22 18.82 20.01
N TYR A 81 16.91 18.66 19.98
CA TYR A 81 16.15 18.53 18.74
C TYR A 81 16.27 19.78 17.85
N ALA A 82 16.20 20.98 18.44
CA ALA A 82 16.40 22.25 17.74
C ALA A 82 17.79 22.35 17.10
N LYS A 83 18.84 21.89 17.81
CA LYS A 83 20.22 21.87 17.29
C LYS A 83 20.34 20.96 16.06
N LEU A 84 19.60 19.86 15.99
CA LEU A 84 19.59 18.96 14.82
C LEU A 84 18.83 19.55 13.63
N MET A 85 17.72 20.25 13.89
CA MET A 85 16.92 20.91 12.86
C MET A 85 17.61 22.14 12.24
N SER A 86 18.50 22.79 12.98
CA SER A 86 19.16 24.04 12.57
C SER A 86 20.37 23.85 11.64
N SER A 87 20.74 22.63 11.29
CA SER A 87 21.82 22.35 10.34
C SER A 87 21.38 22.71 8.91
N HIS A 88 21.56 23.97 8.56
CA HIS A 88 21.36 24.54 7.23
C HIS A 88 22.30 23.87 6.22
N ASP A 89 21.80 22.88 5.46
CA ASP A 89 22.25 22.52 4.09
C ASP A 89 21.65 21.19 3.59
N LYS A 90 20.92 20.45 4.42
CA LYS A 90 20.34 19.16 4.01
C LYS A 90 18.83 19.24 3.85
N PRO A 91 18.26 18.59 2.82
CA PRO A 91 16.81 18.52 2.64
C PRO A 91 16.16 17.91 3.88
N SER A 92 14.88 18.23 4.08
CA SER A 92 13.99 17.87 5.20
C SER A 92 13.98 16.40 5.67
N ASN A 93 14.71 15.51 5.02
CA ASN A 93 14.76 14.07 5.27
C ASN A 93 15.89 13.64 6.21
N HIS A 94 16.82 14.54 6.58
CA HIS A 94 18.00 14.14 7.37
C HIS A 94 17.66 13.51 8.74
N ILE A 95 16.64 14.03 9.44
CA ILE A 95 16.20 13.44 10.72
C ILE A 95 15.60 12.07 10.50
N THR A 96 14.80 11.90 9.45
CA THR A 96 14.22 10.62 9.08
C THR A 96 15.32 9.60 8.79
N GLU A 97 16.34 9.95 8.01
CA GLU A 97 17.48 9.07 7.74
C GLU A 97 18.26 8.70 9.00
N LEU A 98 18.50 9.67 9.89
CA LEU A 98 19.18 9.42 11.16
C LEU A 98 18.39 8.44 12.02
N VAL A 99 17.09 8.67 12.18
CA VAL A 99 16.20 7.80 12.96
C VAL A 99 16.16 6.40 12.34
N LYS A 100 16.06 6.29 11.02
CA LYS A 100 16.10 5.01 10.31
C LYS A 100 17.42 4.27 10.56
N GLY A 101 18.56 4.96 10.44
CA GLY A 101 19.88 4.37 10.66
C GLY A 101 20.10 3.88 12.09
N VAL A 102 19.58 4.60 13.09
CA VAL A 102 19.63 4.16 14.50
C VAL A 102 18.79 2.91 14.73
N ILE A 103 17.55 2.89 14.24
CA ILE A 103 16.65 1.73 14.38
C ILE A 103 17.26 0.50 13.68
N GLU A 104 17.73 0.67 12.45
CA GLU A 104 18.33 -0.41 11.66
C GLU A 104 19.60 -0.96 12.32
N GLY A 105 20.48 -0.08 12.79
CA GLY A 105 21.73 -0.46 13.46
C GLY A 105 21.49 -1.27 14.73
N GLU A 106 20.68 -0.75 15.67
CA GLU A 106 20.44 -1.41 16.95
C GLU A 106 19.65 -2.71 16.81
N THR A 107 18.64 -2.73 15.92
CA THR A 107 17.84 -3.94 15.65
C THR A 107 18.71 -5.03 15.02
N ARG A 108 19.61 -4.67 14.09
CA ARG A 108 20.54 -5.61 13.46
C ARG A 108 21.50 -6.25 14.49
N VAL A 109 22.05 -5.46 15.40
CA VAL A 109 22.97 -5.96 16.43
C VAL A 109 22.26 -6.93 17.37
N LEU A 110 21.02 -6.62 17.77
CA LEU A 110 20.23 -7.52 18.62
C LEU A 110 19.85 -8.81 17.90
N ALA A 111 19.38 -8.73 16.66
CA ALA A 111 19.05 -9.90 15.86
C ALA A 111 20.26 -10.83 15.69
N ALA A 112 21.46 -10.27 15.49
CA ALA A 112 22.69 -11.05 15.37
C ALA A 112 23.12 -11.77 16.65
N SER A 113 22.61 -11.34 17.82
CA SER A 113 22.95 -11.95 19.11
C SER A 113 22.02 -13.10 19.53
N MET A 114 20.87 -13.24 18.86
CA MET A 114 19.84 -14.21 19.22
C MET A 114 19.70 -15.31 18.18
N ILE A 115 19.30 -16.50 18.63
CA ILE A 115 18.91 -17.60 17.73
C ILE A 115 17.51 -17.35 17.16
N MET A 116 17.24 -17.90 15.99
CA MET A 116 16.01 -17.67 15.24
C MET A 116 14.76 -18.03 16.07
N GLU A 117 14.81 -19.16 16.77
CA GLU A 117 13.71 -19.66 17.62
C GLU A 117 13.42 -18.74 18.81
N GLN A 118 14.44 -18.12 19.40
CA GLN A 118 14.29 -17.17 20.51
C GLN A 118 13.68 -15.85 20.04
N ILE A 119 14.05 -15.37 18.85
CA ILE A 119 13.41 -14.18 18.26
C ILE A 119 11.92 -14.45 18.00
N PHE A 120 11.57 -15.69 17.65
CA PHE A 120 10.18 -16.09 17.39
C PHE A 120 9.36 -16.34 18.66
N LYS A 121 9.84 -17.18 19.58
CA LYS A 121 9.15 -17.52 20.84
C LYS A 121 9.19 -16.39 21.87
N GLY A 122 10.27 -15.60 21.88
CA GLY A 122 10.50 -14.47 22.78
C GLY A 122 10.30 -13.10 22.14
N ALA A 123 9.33 -12.98 21.21
CA ALA A 123 9.10 -11.74 20.45
C ALA A 123 8.89 -10.51 21.34
N ASP A 124 8.26 -10.68 22.51
CA ASP A 124 8.03 -9.60 23.47
C ASP A 124 9.32 -9.16 24.18
N GLU A 125 10.17 -10.09 24.60
CA GLU A 125 11.46 -9.77 25.22
C GLU A 125 12.40 -9.11 24.21
N PHE A 126 12.41 -9.60 22.97
CA PHE A 126 13.15 -8.99 21.87
C PHE A 126 12.67 -7.55 21.63
N LYS A 127 11.35 -7.35 21.58
CA LYS A 127 10.73 -6.03 21.40
C LYS A 127 11.15 -5.06 22.51
N GLU A 128 11.11 -5.46 23.77
CA GLU A 128 11.53 -4.60 24.89
C GLU A 128 13.02 -4.22 24.80
N GLN A 129 13.88 -5.19 24.47
CA GLN A 129 15.32 -4.93 24.32
C GLN A 129 15.64 -3.98 23.17
N VAL A 130 14.98 -4.16 22.01
CA VAL A 130 15.12 -3.24 20.88
C VAL A 130 14.63 -1.85 21.26
N LEU A 131 13.49 -1.76 21.95
CA LEU A 131 12.94 -0.49 22.38
C LEU A 131 13.86 0.27 23.33
N ASP A 132 14.41 -0.41 24.33
CA ASP A 132 15.29 0.25 25.31
C ASP A 132 16.57 0.78 24.65
N LYS A 133 17.23 -0.03 23.82
CA LYS A 133 18.44 0.40 23.09
C LYS A 133 18.17 1.56 22.14
N VAL A 134 17.14 1.45 21.30
CA VAL A 134 16.77 2.53 20.36
C VAL A 134 16.38 3.79 21.13
N GLN A 135 15.65 3.67 22.24
CA GLN A 135 15.25 4.82 23.06
C GLN A 135 16.45 5.51 23.72
N GLN A 136 17.49 4.78 24.13
CA GLN A 136 18.72 5.34 24.67
C GLN A 136 19.48 6.18 23.63
N GLU A 137 19.58 5.69 22.39
CA GLU A 137 20.20 6.43 21.29
C GLU A 137 19.37 7.67 20.90
N LEU A 138 18.06 7.53 20.75
CA LEU A 138 17.15 8.63 20.41
C LEU A 138 17.12 9.75 21.47
N LYS A 139 17.35 9.42 22.75
CA LYS A 139 17.44 10.39 23.84
C LYS A 139 18.62 11.36 23.70
N LYS A 140 19.70 10.95 23.03
CA LYS A 140 20.84 11.83 22.71
C LYS A 140 20.40 12.98 21.79
N PHE A 141 19.46 12.68 20.89
CA PHE A 141 18.88 13.60 19.91
C PHE A 141 17.64 14.36 20.42
N GLY A 142 17.13 14.01 21.62
CA GLY A 142 15.94 14.64 22.20
C GLY A 142 14.62 14.06 21.68
N LEU A 143 14.68 12.90 21.04
CA LEU A 143 13.53 12.17 20.50
C LEU A 143 13.02 11.13 21.51
N LEU A 144 11.74 10.76 21.34
CA LEU A 144 11.01 9.80 22.16
C LEU A 144 10.18 8.89 21.24
N ILE A 145 10.19 7.60 21.53
CA ILE A 145 9.29 6.63 20.92
C ILE A 145 7.95 6.73 21.62
N TYR A 146 6.88 7.05 20.89
CA TYR A 146 5.51 7.06 21.38
C TYR A 146 4.86 5.70 21.24
N ASN A 147 5.13 5.03 20.11
CA ASN A 147 4.62 3.70 19.82
C ASN A 147 5.62 2.92 18.97
N ALA A 148 5.62 1.61 19.12
CA ALA A 148 6.40 0.70 18.31
C ALA A 148 5.66 -0.60 18.07
N TYR A 149 5.64 -1.00 16.82
CA TYR A 149 5.06 -2.25 16.33
C TYR A 149 6.17 -3.07 15.69
N VAL A 150 6.37 -4.30 16.16
CA VAL A 150 7.20 -5.30 15.49
C VAL A 150 6.23 -6.29 14.88
N ASN A 151 6.19 -6.35 13.55
CA ASN A 151 5.35 -7.31 12.85
C ASN A 151 6.02 -8.68 12.85
N GLN A 152 5.25 -9.71 12.49
CA GLN A 152 5.77 -11.07 12.36
C GLN A 152 6.93 -11.10 11.35
N LEU A 153 7.96 -11.88 11.69
CA LEU A 153 9.17 -12.05 10.90
C LEU A 153 8.82 -12.66 9.54
N ILE A 154 9.45 -12.17 8.48
CA ILE A 154 9.26 -12.66 7.12
C ILE A 154 10.57 -13.30 6.65
N ASP A 155 10.46 -14.48 6.04
CA ASP A 155 11.61 -15.16 5.42
C ASP A 155 12.10 -14.33 4.24
N VAL A 156 13.42 -14.29 4.06
CA VAL A 156 13.97 -13.85 2.79
C VAL A 156 13.52 -14.86 1.72
N PRO A 157 12.95 -14.42 0.59
CA PRO A 157 12.48 -15.32 -0.45
C PRO A 157 13.59 -16.28 -0.89
N GLY A 158 13.36 -17.60 -0.73
CA GLY A 158 14.34 -18.66 -1.02
C GLY A 158 14.73 -19.55 0.17
N HIS A 159 14.42 -19.14 1.40
CA HIS A 159 14.53 -19.98 2.59
C HIS A 159 13.14 -20.15 3.20
N GLU A 160 12.56 -21.35 3.22
CA GLU A 160 11.19 -21.60 3.75
C GLU A 160 11.24 -22.11 5.20
N HIS A 161 11.98 -21.43 6.08
CA HIS A 161 12.21 -21.91 7.44
C HIS A 161 11.09 -21.50 8.41
N PHE A 162 10.49 -20.31 8.24
CA PHE A 162 9.41 -19.80 9.10
C PHE A 162 8.11 -20.57 8.94
N SER A 163 7.75 -20.99 7.72
CA SER A 163 6.56 -21.82 7.49
C SER A 163 6.67 -23.14 8.26
N TYR A 164 7.85 -23.76 8.24
CA TYR A 164 8.11 -25.01 8.93
C TYR A 164 8.15 -24.83 10.46
N LEU A 165 8.82 -23.80 10.97
CA LEU A 165 8.86 -23.50 12.41
C LEU A 165 7.49 -23.14 12.98
N GLY A 166 6.69 -22.37 12.25
CA GLY A 166 5.31 -22.05 12.62
C GLY A 166 4.46 -23.31 12.71
N GLN A 167 4.56 -24.19 11.70
CA GLN A 167 3.82 -25.46 11.68
C GLN A 167 4.29 -26.43 12.79
N LYS A 168 5.60 -26.49 13.07
CA LYS A 168 6.18 -27.29 14.15
C LYS A 168 5.71 -26.80 15.53
N THR A 169 5.66 -25.49 15.75
CA THR A 169 5.20 -24.90 17.02
C THR A 169 3.72 -25.21 17.26
N LEU A 170 2.88 -25.09 16.23
CA LEU A 170 1.47 -25.50 16.30
C LEU A 170 1.32 -26.99 16.59
N MET A 171 2.17 -27.83 15.98
CA MET A 171 2.15 -29.27 16.24
C MET A 171 2.62 -29.61 17.66
N GLU A 172 3.62 -28.89 18.19
CA GLU A 172 4.07 -29.00 19.58
C GLU A 172 2.95 -28.62 20.56
N GLU A 173 2.22 -27.53 20.31
CA GLU A 173 1.06 -27.11 21.12
C GLU A 173 -0.06 -28.15 21.09
N VAL A 174 -0.46 -28.61 19.89
CA VAL A 174 -1.47 -29.67 19.74
C VAL A 174 -1.05 -30.96 20.43
N ASN A 175 0.22 -31.34 20.32
CA ASN A 175 0.74 -32.53 20.99
C ASN A 175 0.72 -32.37 22.51
N GLN A 176 1.05 -31.18 23.02
CA GLN A 176 1.00 -30.91 24.46
C GLN A 176 -0.43 -30.98 24.99
N GLU A 177 -1.39 -30.39 24.29
CA GLU A 177 -2.82 -30.50 24.60
C GLU A 177 -3.29 -31.97 24.56
N MET A 178 -2.83 -32.73 23.57
CA MET A 178 -3.16 -34.15 23.45
C MET A 178 -2.56 -34.97 24.60
N ILE A 179 -1.34 -34.65 25.05
CA ILE A 179 -0.72 -35.25 26.24
C ILE A 179 -1.54 -34.93 27.48
N ASP A 180 -1.95 -33.68 27.67
CA ASP A 180 -2.77 -33.25 28.82
C ASP A 180 -4.14 -33.95 28.84
N VAL A 181 -4.79 -34.08 27.68
CA VAL A 181 -6.05 -34.83 27.51
C VAL A 181 -5.86 -36.32 27.81
N MET A 182 -4.78 -36.94 27.31
CA MET A 182 -4.48 -38.34 27.61
C MET A 182 -4.18 -38.56 29.09
N GLU A 183 -3.49 -37.64 29.75
CA GLU A 183 -3.20 -37.73 31.18
C GLU A 183 -4.47 -37.57 32.02
N ALA A 184 -5.38 -36.67 31.62
CA ALA A 184 -6.70 -36.51 32.23
C ALA A 184 -7.54 -37.79 32.09
N ASN A 185 -7.57 -38.40 30.90
CA ASN A 185 -8.29 -39.65 30.66
C ASN A 185 -7.71 -40.82 31.45
N LYS A 186 -6.38 -40.95 31.53
CA LYS A 186 -5.73 -41.99 32.36
C LYS A 186 -6.09 -41.85 33.82
N LYS A 187 -6.11 -40.63 34.37
CA LYS A 187 -6.54 -40.39 35.76
C LYS A 187 -8.02 -40.75 35.98
N GLY A 188 -8.89 -40.48 35.00
CA GLY A 188 -10.30 -40.87 35.04
C GLY A 188 -10.52 -42.39 35.02
N GLU A 189 -9.81 -43.12 34.16
CA GLU A 189 -9.92 -44.59 34.07
C GLU A 189 -9.37 -45.32 35.30
N ILE A 190 -8.31 -44.79 35.93
CA ILE A 190 -7.73 -45.35 37.16
C ILE A 190 -8.71 -45.16 38.33
N GLY A 191 -9.38 -44.00 38.44
CA GLY A 191 -10.40 -43.75 39.46
C GLY A 191 -11.60 -44.72 39.36
N LEU A 192 -12.06 -45.01 38.13
CA LEU A 192 -13.14 -45.97 37.89
C LEU A 192 -12.76 -47.42 38.22
N LYS A 193 -11.50 -47.82 37.99
CA LYS A 193 -11.01 -49.16 38.33
C LYS A 193 -10.77 -49.37 39.82
N GLU A 194 -10.31 -48.34 40.54
CA GLU A 194 -10.19 -48.40 41.99
C GLU A 194 -11.56 -48.47 42.67
N GLU A 195 -12.59 -47.78 42.15
CA GLU A 195 -13.97 -47.90 42.65
C GLU A 195 -14.58 -49.30 42.39
N LEU A 196 -14.27 -49.94 41.26
CA LEU A 196 -14.78 -51.28 40.91
C LEU A 196 -14.17 -52.41 41.74
N ASN A 197 -12.87 -52.36 42.05
CA ASN A 197 -12.20 -53.40 42.84
C ASN A 197 -12.66 -53.44 44.31
N VAL A 198 -13.07 -52.30 44.88
CA VAL A 198 -13.64 -52.22 46.24
C VAL A 198 -15.02 -52.88 46.31
N CYS A 199 -15.74 -53.00 45.18
CA CYS A 199 -17.07 -53.61 45.13
C CYS A 199 -17.05 -55.14 44.93
N SER A 200 -16.01 -55.69 44.31
CA SER A 200 -15.90 -57.13 44.03
C SER A 200 -15.41 -57.97 45.21
N ASP A 201 -14.58 -57.42 46.09
CA ASP A 201 -14.07 -58.13 47.28
C ASP A 201 -15.14 -58.34 48.36
N ALA A 202 -16.26 -57.61 48.30
CA ALA A 202 -17.36 -57.74 49.24
C ALA A 202 -18.35 -58.88 48.92
N LYS A 203 -18.22 -59.59 47.78
CA LYS A 203 -19.20 -60.61 47.34
C LYS A 203 -18.72 -62.06 47.42
N ILE A 204 -17.45 -62.33 47.74
CA ILE A 204 -16.87 -63.70 47.68
C ILE A 204 -16.90 -64.44 49.04
N SER A 205 -17.28 -63.80 50.14
CA SER A 205 -17.27 -64.44 51.48
C SER A 205 -18.57 -65.12 51.92
N GLU A 206 -19.62 -65.22 51.09
CA GLU A 206 -20.96 -65.65 51.54
C GLU A 206 -21.59 -66.80 50.74
N ASN A 207 -20.81 -67.75 50.22
CA ASN A 207 -21.35 -68.93 49.53
C ASN A 207 -20.56 -70.22 49.80
N LYS A 208 -20.48 -70.60 51.07
CA LYS A 208 -20.08 -71.96 51.49
C LYS A 208 -20.94 -72.45 52.64
N ARG A 209 -22.07 -73.08 52.29
CA ARG A 209 -22.86 -74.10 53.01
C ARG A 209 -24.13 -74.27 52.16
N GLU A 210 -24.42 -75.41 51.54
CA GLU A 210 -24.76 -76.67 52.19
C GLU A 210 -24.74 -77.86 51.23
N THR A 211 -24.75 -79.04 51.84
CA THR A 211 -24.33 -80.36 51.38
C THR A 211 -25.49 -81.28 50.95
N GLU A 212 -25.10 -82.32 50.21
CA GLU A 212 -25.81 -83.52 49.72
C GLU A 212 -26.65 -84.30 50.77
N ILE A 213 -27.69 -85.04 50.32
CA ILE A 213 -28.11 -86.40 50.76
C ILE A 213 -29.12 -86.98 49.73
N VAL A 214 -29.06 -88.30 49.56
CA VAL A 214 -29.56 -89.15 48.48
C VAL A 214 -30.67 -90.12 48.95
N ASP A 215 -31.53 -90.52 48.00
CA ASP A 215 -32.41 -91.73 47.91
C ASP A 215 -33.78 -91.85 48.62
N ALA A 216 -34.85 -91.90 47.81
CA ALA A 216 -35.78 -93.04 47.64
C ALA A 216 -37.13 -92.58 47.03
N ASN A 217 -37.29 -92.66 45.69
CA ASN A 217 -38.58 -92.73 44.97
C ASN A 217 -38.32 -92.89 43.45
N ALA A 218 -37.66 -93.97 43.04
CA ALA A 218 -37.09 -94.10 41.70
C ALA A 218 -38.12 -94.11 40.54
N ASP A 219 -39.32 -94.65 40.71
CA ASP A 219 -40.23 -94.84 39.57
C ASP A 219 -41.25 -93.70 39.36
N LEU A 220 -41.61 -92.97 40.42
CA LEU A 220 -42.44 -91.75 40.34
C LEU A 220 -41.59 -90.48 40.12
N ALA A 221 -40.28 -90.56 40.39
CA ALA A 221 -39.32 -89.52 40.04
C ALA A 221 -38.89 -89.58 38.57
N MET A 222 -38.78 -90.75 37.93
CA MET A 222 -38.39 -90.83 36.51
C MET A 222 -39.46 -90.27 35.54
N GLU A 223 -40.75 -90.36 35.86
CA GLU A 223 -41.85 -89.81 35.04
C GLU A 223 -41.99 -88.28 35.23
N LYS A 224 -41.85 -87.81 36.48
CA LYS A 224 -41.69 -86.38 36.78
C LYS A 224 -40.38 -85.81 36.25
N ALA A 225 -39.30 -86.59 36.16
CA ALA A 225 -38.02 -86.18 35.59
C ALA A 225 -38.10 -86.05 34.06
N LYS A 226 -38.77 -86.96 33.35
CA LYS A 226 -38.97 -86.81 31.89
C LYS A 226 -39.88 -85.63 31.52
N THR A 227 -40.96 -85.41 32.29
CA THR A 227 -41.83 -84.24 32.08
C THR A 227 -41.20 -82.93 32.59
N ALA A 228 -40.34 -82.99 33.61
CA ALA A 228 -39.54 -81.85 34.07
C ALA A 228 -38.40 -81.53 33.10
N GLU A 229 -37.66 -82.49 32.55
CA GLU A 229 -36.62 -82.28 31.53
C GLU A 229 -37.21 -81.72 30.24
N VAL A 230 -38.38 -82.19 29.79
CA VAL A 230 -39.07 -81.63 28.61
C VAL A 230 -39.61 -80.22 28.89
N LYS A 231 -40.08 -79.93 30.11
CA LYS A 231 -40.48 -78.57 30.50
C LYS A 231 -39.29 -77.64 30.64
N VAL A 232 -38.19 -78.11 31.25
CA VAL A 232 -36.93 -77.38 31.41
C VAL A 232 -36.29 -77.11 30.05
N ALA A 233 -36.25 -78.09 29.15
CA ALA A 233 -35.76 -77.90 27.78
C ALA A 233 -36.65 -76.93 26.98
N LYS A 234 -37.98 -76.98 27.15
CA LYS A 234 -38.89 -75.99 26.55
C LYS A 234 -38.73 -74.59 27.15
N THR A 235 -38.53 -74.44 28.46
CA THR A 235 -38.35 -73.13 29.08
C THR A 235 -36.98 -72.54 28.77
N VAL A 236 -35.93 -73.35 28.68
CA VAL A 236 -34.58 -72.91 28.30
C VAL A 236 -34.57 -72.43 26.85
N THR A 237 -35.20 -73.16 25.93
CA THR A 237 -35.30 -72.71 24.52
C THR A 237 -36.17 -71.46 24.33
N ILE A 238 -37.22 -71.26 25.15
CA ILE A 238 -38.02 -70.02 25.16
C ILE A 238 -37.22 -68.86 25.74
N GLN A 239 -36.51 -69.05 26.86
CA GLN A 239 -35.67 -68.01 27.46
C GLN A 239 -34.49 -67.63 26.58
N GLU A 240 -33.88 -68.59 25.89
CA GLU A 240 -32.83 -68.32 24.90
C GLU A 240 -33.37 -67.55 23.69
N ALA A 241 -34.57 -67.88 23.21
CA ALA A 241 -35.23 -67.12 22.15
C ALA A 241 -35.60 -65.69 22.58
N GLU A 242 -36.09 -65.51 23.81
CA GLU A 242 -36.36 -64.20 24.40
C GLU A 242 -35.07 -63.38 24.60
N HIS A 243 -33.98 -64.01 25.05
CA HIS A 243 -32.68 -63.35 25.23
C HIS A 243 -32.06 -62.96 23.88
N GLN A 244 -32.18 -63.81 22.85
CA GLN A 244 -31.77 -63.50 21.47
C GLN A 244 -32.57 -62.32 20.89
N ASN A 245 -33.89 -62.28 21.13
CA ASN A 245 -34.72 -61.16 20.70
C ASN A 245 -34.37 -59.85 21.42
N ALA A 246 -34.12 -59.88 22.73
CA ALA A 246 -33.68 -58.70 23.49
C ALA A 246 -32.29 -58.19 23.06
N MET A 247 -31.35 -59.09 22.75
CA MET A 247 -30.05 -58.75 22.17
C MET A 247 -30.20 -58.13 20.76
N MET A 248 -31.13 -58.64 19.96
CA MET A 248 -31.39 -58.10 18.63
C MET A 248 -32.04 -56.71 18.67
N ASP A 249 -32.94 -56.45 19.62
CA ASP A 249 -33.58 -55.14 19.77
C ASP A 249 -32.60 -54.08 20.32
N THR A 250 -31.70 -54.47 21.23
CA THR A 250 -30.60 -53.59 21.70
C THR A 250 -29.56 -53.33 20.61
N ALA A 251 -29.27 -54.31 19.75
CA ALA A 251 -28.41 -54.12 18.59
C ALA A 251 -29.03 -53.17 17.54
N LYS A 252 -30.34 -53.29 17.28
CA LYS A 252 -31.08 -52.40 16.38
C LYS A 252 -31.13 -50.96 16.91
N SER A 253 -31.44 -50.76 18.19
CA SER A 253 -31.47 -49.39 18.77
C SER A 253 -30.09 -48.74 18.74
N LYS A 254 -29.02 -49.50 19.02
CA LYS A 254 -27.64 -49.02 18.92
C LYS A 254 -27.25 -48.68 17.49
N ALA A 255 -27.64 -49.50 16.50
CA ALA A 255 -27.40 -49.21 15.08
C ALA A 255 -28.13 -47.94 14.62
N GLU A 256 -29.35 -47.69 15.08
CA GLU A 256 -30.10 -46.46 14.79
C GLU A 256 -29.50 -45.21 15.45
N LEU A 257 -28.97 -45.33 16.67
CA LEU A 257 -28.28 -44.21 17.32
C LEU A 257 -26.97 -43.87 16.62
N LEU A 258 -26.20 -44.89 16.23
CA LEU A 258 -24.97 -44.71 15.48
C LEU A 258 -25.23 -44.09 14.09
N SER A 259 -26.28 -44.52 13.39
CA SER A 259 -26.63 -43.94 12.09
C SER A 259 -27.12 -42.48 12.19
N LYS A 260 -27.86 -42.14 13.25
CA LYS A 260 -28.25 -40.74 13.52
C LYS A 260 -27.03 -39.87 13.86
N ALA A 261 -26.08 -40.38 14.63
CA ALA A 261 -24.86 -39.67 14.98
C ALA A 261 -23.98 -39.39 13.75
N THR A 262 -23.79 -40.37 12.86
CA THR A 262 -23.00 -40.18 11.64
C THR A 262 -23.64 -39.19 10.68
N VAL A 263 -24.97 -39.20 10.54
CA VAL A 263 -25.71 -38.21 9.73
C VAL A 263 -25.57 -36.80 10.33
N GLN A 264 -25.65 -36.66 11.66
CA GLN A 264 -25.50 -35.37 12.32
C GLN A 264 -24.08 -34.80 12.12
N GLU A 265 -23.06 -35.65 12.20
CA GLU A 265 -21.67 -35.26 11.99
C GLU A 265 -21.40 -34.85 10.54
N ALA A 266 -21.95 -35.58 9.57
CA ALA A 266 -21.88 -35.21 8.16
C ALA A 266 -22.57 -33.86 7.89
N ASN A 267 -23.75 -33.63 8.47
CA ASN A 267 -24.45 -32.34 8.35
C ASN A 267 -23.67 -31.19 8.97
N TRP A 268 -23.04 -31.39 10.13
CA TRP A 268 -22.18 -30.39 10.75
C TRP A 268 -20.99 -30.03 9.86
N GLN A 269 -20.34 -31.03 9.24
CA GLN A 269 -19.22 -30.79 8.32
C GLN A 269 -19.65 -30.04 7.05
N LEU A 270 -20.83 -30.37 6.49
CA LEU A 270 -21.37 -29.64 5.34
C LEU A 270 -21.64 -28.17 5.68
N TYR A 271 -22.20 -27.89 6.84
CA TYR A 271 -22.44 -26.53 7.31
C TYR A 271 -21.13 -25.71 7.43
N GLN A 272 -20.06 -26.32 7.96
CA GLN A 272 -18.75 -25.66 8.04
C GLN A 272 -18.17 -25.38 6.65
N LYS A 273 -18.24 -26.36 5.74
CA LYS A 273 -17.77 -26.18 4.35
C LYS A 273 -18.52 -25.08 3.62
N GLU A 274 -19.85 -24.99 3.80
CA GLU A 274 -20.67 -23.94 3.19
C GLU A 274 -20.30 -22.55 3.74
N LYS A 275 -20.05 -22.45 5.04
CA LYS A 275 -19.63 -21.19 5.67
C LYS A 275 -18.27 -20.70 5.16
N VAL A 276 -17.29 -21.61 5.04
CA VAL A 276 -15.96 -21.31 4.50
C VAL A 276 -16.03 -20.91 3.01
N ALA A 277 -16.76 -21.66 2.20
CA ALA A 277 -16.94 -21.34 0.78
C ALA A 277 -17.60 -19.96 0.58
N LYS A 278 -18.54 -19.59 1.45
CA LYS A 278 -19.19 -18.28 1.41
C LYS A 278 -18.26 -17.14 1.81
N THR A 279 -17.40 -17.33 2.81
CA THR A 279 -16.38 -16.33 3.18
C THR A 279 -15.33 -16.16 2.08
N GLU A 280 -14.85 -17.26 1.50
CA GLU A 280 -13.89 -17.22 0.39
C GLU A 280 -14.48 -16.53 -0.85
N SER A 281 -15.73 -16.81 -1.20
CA SER A 281 -16.42 -16.14 -2.30
C SER A 281 -16.57 -14.63 -2.05
N TYR A 282 -16.87 -14.22 -0.81
CA TYR A 282 -16.95 -12.81 -0.44
C TYR A 282 -15.59 -12.10 -0.51
N GLU A 283 -14.52 -12.76 -0.07
CA GLU A 283 -13.16 -12.24 -0.18
C GLU A 283 -12.71 -12.12 -1.63
N GLN A 284 -12.95 -13.14 -2.46
CA GLN A 284 -12.65 -13.10 -3.89
C GLN A 284 -13.42 -11.98 -4.60
N ALA A 285 -14.69 -11.77 -4.26
CA ALA A 285 -15.49 -10.67 -4.81
C ALA A 285 -14.91 -9.31 -4.41
N ASN A 286 -14.50 -9.12 -3.15
CA ASN A 286 -13.88 -7.88 -2.70
C ASN A 286 -12.54 -7.62 -3.39
N VAL A 287 -11.70 -8.65 -3.56
CA VAL A 287 -10.42 -8.53 -4.28
C VAL A 287 -10.66 -8.16 -5.74
N ALA A 288 -11.63 -8.78 -6.41
CA ALA A 288 -12.00 -8.43 -7.78
C ALA A 288 -12.46 -6.96 -7.88
N ASP A 289 -13.33 -6.51 -6.97
CA ASP A 289 -13.86 -5.15 -6.97
C ASP A 289 -12.77 -4.09 -6.73
N VAL A 290 -11.82 -4.37 -5.82
CA VAL A 290 -10.64 -3.51 -5.58
C VAL A 290 -9.73 -3.45 -6.80
N LEU A 291 -9.51 -4.58 -7.49
CA LEU A 291 -8.69 -4.63 -8.70
C LEU A 291 -9.34 -3.83 -9.84
N THR A 292 -10.66 -3.97 -10.04
CA THR A 292 -11.40 -3.20 -11.05
C THR A 292 -11.35 -1.69 -10.77
N ARG A 293 -11.57 -1.27 -9.51
CA ARG A 293 -11.45 0.15 -9.15
C ARG A 293 -10.04 0.70 -9.38
N ARG A 294 -9.01 -0.12 -9.12
CA ARG A 294 -7.61 0.27 -9.35
C ARG A 294 -7.30 0.39 -10.84
N SER A 295 -7.79 -0.53 -11.69
CA SER A 295 -7.62 -0.43 -13.14
C SER A 295 -8.34 0.81 -13.71
N ASP A 296 -9.55 1.09 -13.25
CA ASP A 296 -10.32 2.26 -13.71
C ASP A 296 -9.64 3.57 -13.32
N ALA A 297 -9.15 3.67 -12.07
CA ALA A 297 -8.37 4.84 -11.62
C ALA A 297 -7.08 5.02 -12.42
N MET A 298 -6.38 3.94 -12.78
CA MET A 298 -5.20 4.01 -13.64
C MET A 298 -5.55 4.46 -15.06
N ALA A 299 -6.65 3.97 -15.63
CA ALA A 299 -7.13 4.38 -16.95
C ALA A 299 -7.51 5.88 -16.97
N GLU A 300 -8.14 6.39 -15.90
CA GLU A 300 -8.47 7.82 -15.75
C GLU A 300 -7.21 8.69 -15.66
N VAL A 301 -6.18 8.24 -14.93
CA VAL A 301 -4.91 8.98 -14.85
C VAL A 301 -4.20 9.00 -16.21
N LEU A 302 -4.20 7.89 -16.94
CA LEU A 302 -3.58 7.80 -18.27
C LEU A 302 -4.30 8.68 -19.30
N THR A 303 -5.62 8.67 -19.31
CA THR A 303 -6.44 9.52 -20.19
C THR A 303 -6.20 11.00 -19.89
N ARG A 304 -6.27 11.43 -18.63
CA ARG A 304 -5.95 12.82 -18.23
C ARG A 304 -4.55 13.25 -18.65
N ARG A 305 -3.56 12.37 -18.50
CA ARG A 305 -2.17 12.66 -18.91
C ARG A 305 -2.04 12.77 -20.42
N SER A 306 -2.74 11.92 -21.17
CA SER A 306 -2.80 12.01 -22.64
C SER A 306 -3.43 13.33 -23.07
N ASP A 307 -4.58 13.69 -22.51
CA ASP A 307 -5.30 14.93 -22.84
C ASP A 307 -4.43 16.16 -22.52
N ALA A 308 -3.81 16.20 -21.34
CA ALA A 308 -2.88 17.28 -20.98
C ALA A 308 -1.68 17.38 -21.93
N MET A 309 -1.14 16.24 -22.38
CA MET A 309 -0.06 16.23 -23.38
C MET A 309 -0.55 16.78 -24.72
N THR A 310 -1.73 16.36 -25.19
CA THR A 310 -2.30 16.87 -26.44
C THR A 310 -2.54 18.38 -26.37
N GLU A 311 -3.07 18.89 -25.25
CA GLU A 311 -3.28 20.32 -25.06
C GLU A 311 -1.97 21.11 -25.11
N VAL A 312 -0.91 20.62 -24.45
CA VAL A 312 0.42 21.25 -24.50
C VAL A 312 0.98 21.25 -25.91
N LEU A 313 0.82 20.16 -26.66
CA LEU A 313 1.28 20.07 -28.05
C LEU A 313 0.51 21.03 -28.95
N THR A 314 -0.82 21.09 -28.84
CA THR A 314 -1.66 22.01 -29.61
C THR A 314 -1.28 23.46 -29.33
N ARG A 315 -1.16 23.86 -28.05
CA ARG A 315 -0.73 25.22 -27.68
C ARG A 315 0.65 25.58 -28.23
N ARG A 316 1.59 24.63 -28.24
CA ARG A 316 2.92 24.85 -28.82
C ARG A 316 2.85 25.00 -30.33
N SER A 317 2.07 24.17 -31.02
CA SER A 317 1.84 24.28 -32.46
C SER A 317 1.22 25.63 -32.82
N ASP A 318 0.18 26.06 -32.11
CA ASP A 318 -0.49 27.35 -32.34
C ASP A 318 0.47 28.52 -32.14
N ALA A 319 1.29 28.49 -31.08
CA ALA A 319 2.30 29.52 -30.84
C ALA A 319 3.35 29.58 -31.96
N VAL A 320 3.78 28.43 -32.49
CA VAL A 320 4.71 28.38 -33.63
C VAL A 320 4.06 28.98 -34.88
N VAL A 321 2.81 28.61 -35.17
CA VAL A 321 2.06 29.17 -36.30
C VAL A 321 1.96 30.69 -36.16
N GLU A 322 1.58 31.21 -34.99
CA GLU A 322 1.46 32.65 -34.75
C GLU A 322 2.78 33.40 -34.99
N VAL A 323 3.91 32.86 -34.50
CA VAL A 323 5.24 33.46 -34.72
C VAL A 323 5.57 33.49 -36.21
N LEU A 324 5.33 32.39 -36.93
CA LEU A 324 5.58 32.32 -38.38
C LEU A 324 4.69 33.28 -39.16
N THR A 325 3.41 33.39 -38.83
CA THR A 325 2.50 34.35 -39.46
C THR A 325 2.94 35.79 -39.22
N ARG A 326 3.36 36.13 -37.99
CA ARG A 326 3.90 37.47 -37.68
C ARG A 326 5.17 37.76 -38.47
N GLN A 327 6.11 36.81 -38.53
CA GLN A 327 7.34 36.98 -39.31
C GLN A 327 7.05 37.17 -40.80
N SER A 328 6.13 36.38 -41.36
CA SER A 328 5.68 36.52 -42.76
C SER A 328 5.09 37.91 -43.03
N ASN A 329 4.19 38.39 -42.16
CA ASN A 329 3.58 39.70 -42.29
C ASN A 329 4.61 40.84 -42.22
N VAL A 330 5.55 40.78 -41.27
CA VAL A 330 6.64 41.77 -41.16
C VAL A 330 7.49 41.75 -42.43
N MET A 331 7.81 40.58 -42.97
CA MET A 331 8.61 40.48 -44.19
C MET A 331 7.85 41.04 -45.40
N ALA A 332 6.55 40.78 -45.51
CA ALA A 332 5.69 41.37 -46.55
C ALA A 332 5.63 42.91 -46.43
N GLU A 333 5.53 43.45 -45.21
CA GLU A 333 5.52 44.90 -44.97
C GLU A 333 6.87 45.56 -45.35
N VAL A 334 7.99 44.91 -45.06
CA VAL A 334 9.32 45.40 -45.45
C VAL A 334 9.47 45.41 -46.98
N LEU A 335 9.02 44.34 -47.64
CA LEU A 335 9.08 44.23 -49.10
C LEU A 335 8.19 45.28 -49.79
N THR A 336 6.98 45.50 -49.30
CA THR A 336 6.06 46.53 -49.82
C THR A 336 6.62 47.94 -49.64
N LYS A 337 7.12 48.30 -48.45
CA LYS A 337 7.78 49.61 -48.24
C LYS A 337 8.98 49.83 -49.16
N ARG A 338 9.78 48.78 -49.39
CA ARG A 338 10.93 48.87 -50.30
C ARG A 338 10.52 49.01 -51.77
N SER A 339 9.45 48.32 -52.17
CA SER A 339 8.79 48.48 -53.46
C SER A 339 8.32 49.92 -53.65
N ASP A 340 7.58 50.46 -52.69
CA ASP A 340 7.02 51.81 -52.76
C ASP A 340 8.12 52.88 -52.83
N ALA A 341 9.17 52.74 -52.02
CA ALA A 341 10.33 53.64 -52.07
C ALA A 341 11.05 53.59 -53.43
N MET A 342 11.12 52.41 -54.07
CA MET A 342 11.71 52.27 -55.39
C MET A 342 10.85 53.00 -56.44
N VAL A 343 9.54 52.80 -56.42
CA VAL A 343 8.58 53.50 -57.29
C VAL A 343 8.65 55.02 -57.10
N GLU A 344 8.76 55.49 -55.86
CA GLU A 344 8.91 56.93 -55.57
C GLU A 344 10.22 57.50 -56.15
N SER A 345 11.32 56.74 -56.08
CA SER A 345 12.58 57.18 -56.70
C SER A 345 12.48 57.27 -58.22
N LEU A 346 11.81 56.29 -58.85
CA LEU A 346 11.65 56.23 -60.30
C LEU A 346 10.73 57.35 -60.81
N THR A 347 9.65 57.66 -60.08
CA THR A 347 8.75 58.78 -60.39
C THR A 347 9.45 60.14 -60.24
N LYS A 348 10.25 60.34 -59.18
CA LYS A 348 11.08 61.55 -59.04
C LYS A 348 12.09 61.71 -60.19
N LEU A 349 12.71 60.61 -60.63
CA LEU A 349 13.60 60.62 -61.79
C LEU A 349 12.86 60.94 -63.08
N SER A 350 11.67 60.37 -63.31
CA SER A 350 10.87 60.69 -64.50
C SER A 350 10.42 62.15 -64.50
N ASP A 351 9.98 62.67 -63.36
CA ASP A 351 9.53 64.06 -63.23
C ASP A 351 10.70 65.03 -63.44
N GLY A 352 11.88 64.72 -62.88
CA GLY A 352 13.10 65.50 -63.10
C GLY A 352 13.55 65.47 -64.57
N PHE A 353 13.45 64.32 -65.22
CA PHE A 353 13.74 64.19 -66.65
C PHE A 353 12.78 65.02 -67.49
N LEU A 354 11.47 64.88 -67.26
CA LEU A 354 10.43 65.66 -67.95
C LEU A 354 10.58 67.16 -67.72
N HIS A 355 10.90 67.58 -66.49
CA HIS A 355 11.17 68.99 -66.16
C HIS A 355 12.40 69.53 -66.92
N SER A 356 13.48 68.75 -66.98
CA SER A 356 14.69 69.13 -67.74
C SER A 356 14.43 69.24 -69.25
N MET A 357 13.58 68.36 -69.78
CA MET A 357 13.18 68.36 -71.18
C MET A 357 12.30 69.57 -71.50
N TRP A 358 11.33 69.89 -70.63
CA TRP A 358 10.52 71.10 -70.71
C TRP A 358 11.35 72.38 -70.65
N LYS A 359 12.34 72.43 -69.74
CA LYS A 359 13.25 73.58 -69.63
C LYS A 359 14.07 73.80 -70.90
N ARG A 360 14.57 72.72 -71.54
CA ARG A 360 15.27 72.80 -72.83
C ARG A 360 14.35 73.20 -73.99
N MET A 361 13.08 72.83 -73.96
CA MET A 361 12.10 73.30 -74.96
C MET A 361 11.71 74.77 -74.75
N ALA A 362 11.63 75.24 -73.51
CA ALA A 362 11.36 76.64 -73.18
C ALA A 362 12.57 77.56 -73.46
N GLU A 363 13.79 77.05 -73.29
CA GLU A 363 15.05 77.68 -73.72
C GLU A 363 15.30 77.38 -75.21
N GLY A 364 14.50 77.98 -76.10
CA GLY A 364 14.58 77.76 -77.55
C GLY A 364 15.98 77.96 -78.17
N PRO A 365 16.29 77.29 -79.30
CA PRO A 365 17.63 77.29 -79.89
C PRO A 365 18.02 78.69 -80.39
N ARG A 366 19.09 79.26 -79.81
CA ARG A 366 19.81 80.39 -80.41
C ARG A 366 20.66 79.84 -81.55
N GLY A 367 20.31 80.27 -82.76
CA GLY A 367 20.56 79.54 -83.98
C GLY A 367 21.96 79.62 -84.58
N VAL A 368 22.15 78.79 -85.60
CA VAL A 368 22.93 79.10 -86.81
C VAL A 368 22.07 78.65 -87.99
N GLY A 369 21.86 79.56 -88.95
CA GLY A 369 20.83 79.50 -89.97
C GLY A 369 21.06 78.51 -91.12
N GLY A 370 19.98 78.28 -91.88
CA GLY A 370 19.99 77.52 -93.12
C GLY A 370 18.60 77.20 -93.67
N ASP A 371 18.05 78.17 -94.40
CA ASP A 371 17.10 78.11 -95.53
C ASP A 371 15.67 77.48 -95.45
N ARG A 372 14.74 78.30 -95.94
CA ARG A 372 13.36 78.18 -96.47
C ARG A 372 12.53 76.88 -96.35
N GLY A 373 11.26 77.09 -95.96
CA GLY A 373 10.08 76.34 -96.46
C GLY A 373 8.97 76.17 -95.41
N GLY A 374 7.86 76.90 -95.54
CA GLY A 374 6.70 76.87 -94.63
C GLY A 374 5.73 75.69 -94.86
N PRO A 375 4.48 75.76 -94.34
CA PRO A 375 4.08 75.06 -93.10
C PRO A 375 2.89 74.11 -93.29
N GLU A 376 2.73 73.12 -92.42
CA GLU A 376 1.44 72.48 -92.12
C GLU A 376 1.51 71.83 -90.73
N GLY A 377 0.44 71.98 -89.94
CA GLY A 377 0.47 71.76 -88.50
C GLY A 377 -0.46 70.68 -87.95
N VAL A 378 -0.58 70.74 -86.61
CA VAL A 378 -1.58 70.12 -85.70
C VAL A 378 -1.43 68.59 -85.59
N HIS A 379 -1.38 67.92 -84.43
CA HIS A 379 -2.17 68.01 -83.20
C HIS A 379 -1.42 67.44 -81.99
N VAL A 380 -1.62 68.07 -80.83
CA VAL A 380 -1.28 67.56 -79.49
C VAL A 380 -2.41 66.64 -79.02
N GLU A 381 -2.09 65.40 -78.66
CA GLU A 381 -2.89 64.59 -77.73
C GLU A 381 -1.99 64.15 -76.56
N GLN A 382 -2.33 64.61 -75.35
CA GLN A 382 -2.01 63.87 -74.14
C GLN A 382 -3.02 62.72 -74.00
N PRO A 383 -2.60 61.57 -73.46
CA PRO A 383 -3.49 60.92 -72.51
C PRO A 383 -2.76 60.52 -71.22
N SER A 384 -3.22 61.15 -70.14
CA SER A 384 -3.69 60.53 -68.89
C SER A 384 -3.00 59.27 -68.37
N LEU A 385 -2.35 59.45 -67.21
CA LEU A 385 -2.30 58.50 -66.09
C LEU A 385 -3.52 57.57 -66.03
N ILE A 386 -3.29 56.26 -66.11
CA ILE A 386 -4.18 55.25 -65.54
C ILE A 386 -3.31 54.30 -64.70
N LEU A 387 -3.27 54.57 -63.39
CA LEU A 387 -3.07 53.52 -62.39
C LEU A 387 -4.28 52.57 -62.49
N GLY A 388 -4.02 51.29 -62.76
CA GLY A 388 -5.02 50.25 -62.84
C GLY A 388 -4.55 48.98 -62.15
N SER A 389 -4.92 48.86 -60.88
CA SER A 389 -4.76 47.71 -60.00
C SER A 389 -5.43 46.45 -60.57
N ARG A 390 -4.67 45.36 -60.77
CA ARG A 390 -5.14 43.99 -61.08
C ARG A 390 -3.89 43.07 -61.10
N LEU A 391 -3.74 41.94 -60.42
CA LEU A 391 -4.62 41.00 -59.74
C LEU A 391 -3.90 40.40 -58.53
N LEU A 392 -4.59 40.35 -57.39
CA LEU A 392 -4.54 39.19 -56.49
C LEU A 392 -5.32 38.06 -57.17
N LEU A 393 -4.78 36.83 -57.19
CA LEU A 393 -5.49 35.56 -57.00
C LEU A 393 -4.55 34.40 -57.37
N GLY A 394 -4.35 33.52 -56.39
CA GLY A 394 -3.60 32.28 -56.48
C GLY A 394 -2.90 32.07 -55.15
N TRP A 395 -2.80 30.83 -54.70
CA TRP A 395 -2.31 30.39 -53.39
C TRP A 395 -3.40 30.25 -52.31
N ASP A 396 -4.44 29.48 -52.64
CA ASP A 396 -5.11 28.61 -51.68
C ASP A 396 -5.22 27.22 -52.31
N THR A 397 -4.42 26.28 -51.79
CA THR A 397 -4.66 24.83 -51.65
C THR A 397 -3.31 24.12 -51.57
N CYS A 398 -2.93 23.65 -50.38
CA CYS A 398 -2.16 22.42 -50.14
C CYS A 398 -1.88 22.30 -48.63
N LEU A 399 -2.87 21.81 -47.86
CA LEU A 399 -2.63 21.24 -46.53
C LEU A 399 -3.87 20.45 -46.09
N SER A 400 -3.97 19.21 -46.56
CA SER A 400 -4.66 18.08 -45.93
C SER A 400 -4.30 16.83 -46.72
N ASP A 401 -3.31 16.10 -46.23
CA ASP A 401 -3.28 14.63 -46.11
C ASP A 401 -2.11 14.21 -45.19
#